data_AF-M1D3I8-F1
#
_entry.id   AF-M1D3I8-F1
#
_cell.length_a   1.000
_cell.length_b   1.000
_cell.length_c   1.000
_cell.angle_alpha   90.00
_cell.angle_beta   90.00
_cell.angle_gamma   90.00
#
_symmetry.space_group_name_H-M   'P 1'
#
loop_
_entity.id
_entity.type
_entity.pdbx_description
1 polymer ?
#
loop_
_entity_poly.entity_id
_entity_poly.type
_entity_poly.pdbx_seq_one_letter_code
_entity_poly.pdbx_strand_id
1 'polypeptide(L)'
;MIQIQYNRDQIISVNLSQDIPKPLEEGRALDMTYSLKWFPTNISYEQRFNVYLDNYFFENKIHWFSVINSIMMVVFLTGLVSMILMRTLRNDYAKYAREIDDMETLERDVIEESGWKLVHGDVFRPPQNLALLSAVVGTGAQLATLVLLVILSAYFGKMYMRYVGNLFY
;
A
#
# COMPACT_ATOMS: atom_id res chain seq x y z
N MET A 1 0.30 -6.14 -40.43
CA MET A 1 -0.96 -5.53 -40.90
C MET A 1 -1.41 -4.44 -39.94
N ILE A 2 -1.69 -3.25 -40.47
CA ILE A 2 -2.15 -2.07 -39.70
C ILE A 2 -3.66 -1.93 -39.90
N GLN A 3 -4.41 -1.91 -38.81
CA GLN A 3 -5.86 -1.68 -38.81
C GLN A 3 -6.16 -0.33 -38.16
N ILE A 4 -6.82 0.56 -38.89
CA ILE A 4 -7.17 1.89 -38.41
C ILE A 4 -8.69 1.99 -38.30
N GLN A 5 -9.16 2.31 -37.11
CA GLN A 5 -10.56 2.59 -36.82
C GLN A 5 -10.79 4.10 -36.86
N TYR A 6 -11.74 4.53 -37.68
CA TYR A 6 -12.06 5.95 -37.87
C TYR A 6 -13.54 6.23 -37.68
N ASN A 7 -13.86 7.41 -37.17
CA ASN A 7 -15.20 7.96 -37.11
C ASN A 7 -15.20 9.33 -37.78
N ARG A 8 -15.83 9.44 -38.96
CA ARG A 8 -15.78 10.64 -39.82
C ARG A 8 -14.33 11.06 -40.10
N ASP A 9 -13.91 12.26 -39.65
CA ASP A 9 -12.57 12.81 -39.85
C ASP A 9 -11.62 12.53 -38.67
N GLN A 10 -12.01 11.67 -37.72
CA GLN A 10 -11.27 11.42 -36.49
C GLN A 10 -10.79 9.97 -36.39
N ILE A 11 -9.51 9.79 -36.04
CA ILE A 11 -8.92 8.47 -35.78
C ILE A 11 -9.21 8.09 -34.32
N ILE A 12 -9.82 6.90 -34.14
CA ILE A 12 -10.25 6.41 -32.83
C ILE A 12 -9.21 5.44 -32.24
N SER A 13 -8.79 4.44 -33.01
CA SER A 13 -7.79 3.47 -32.55
C SER A 13 -6.96 2.92 -33.72
N VAL A 14 -5.71 2.56 -33.42
CA VAL A 14 -4.78 1.94 -34.36
C VAL A 14 -4.31 0.64 -33.76
N ASN A 15 -4.53 -0.47 -34.46
CA ASN A 15 -4.05 -1.79 -34.06
C ASN A 15 -2.98 -2.26 -35.05
N LEU A 16 -1.82 -2.66 -34.53
CA LEU A 16 -0.73 -3.25 -35.31
C LEU A 16 -0.68 -4.75 -35.03
N SER A 17 -1.08 -5.55 -36.01
CA SER A 17 -0.86 -6.99 -35.98
C SER A 17 0.45 -7.29 -36.70
N GLN A 18 1.45 -7.79 -35.97
CA GLN A 18 2.67 -8.30 -36.61
C GLN A 18 2.40 -9.68 -37.19
N ASP A 19 2.91 -9.92 -38.39
CA ASP A 19 2.88 -11.25 -38.99
C ASP A 19 4.02 -12.10 -38.43
N ILE A 20 4.02 -13.40 -38.73
CA ILE A 20 4.96 -14.39 -38.18
C ILE A 20 6.41 -13.87 -38.26
N PRO A 21 7.16 -13.81 -37.13
CA PRO A 21 8.53 -13.30 -37.12
C PRO A 21 9.42 -14.19 -38.00
N LYS A 22 10.18 -13.55 -38.90
CA LYS A 22 11.16 -14.22 -39.76
C LYS A 22 12.55 -14.09 -39.15
N PRO A 23 13.38 -15.15 -39.16
CA PRO A 23 14.76 -15.06 -38.69
C PRO A 23 15.55 -14.08 -39.57
N LEU A 24 16.37 -13.24 -38.93
CA LEU A 24 17.24 -12.27 -39.60
C LEU A 24 18.55 -12.96 -39.96
N GLU A 25 18.90 -12.99 -41.24
CA GLU A 25 20.19 -13.48 -41.74
C GLU A 25 21.07 -12.29 -42.15
N GLU A 26 22.35 -12.30 -41.77
CA GLU A 26 23.30 -11.24 -42.12
C GLU A 26 23.45 -11.13 -43.65
N GLY A 27 23.21 -9.92 -44.18
CA GLY A 27 23.34 -9.62 -45.61
C GLY A 27 22.05 -9.72 -46.44
N ARG A 28 20.90 -10.10 -45.85
CA ARG A 28 19.62 -10.16 -46.57
C ARG A 28 18.91 -8.79 -46.53
N ALA A 29 18.55 -8.24 -47.69
CA ALA A 29 17.70 -7.04 -47.76
C ALA A 29 16.29 -7.38 -47.24
N LEU A 30 15.82 -6.62 -46.24
CA LEU A 30 14.52 -6.81 -45.62
C LEU A 30 13.47 -5.96 -46.35
N ASP A 31 12.66 -6.59 -47.20
CA ASP A 31 11.51 -5.92 -47.82
C ASP A 31 10.38 -5.78 -46.78
N MET A 32 10.27 -4.57 -46.23
CA MET A 32 9.19 -4.22 -45.30
C MET A 32 7.93 -3.85 -46.08
N THR A 33 7.00 -4.80 -46.18
CA THR A 33 5.67 -4.54 -46.73
C THR A 33 4.70 -4.22 -45.60
N TYR A 34 4.01 -3.09 -45.68
CA TYR A 34 2.88 -2.78 -44.81
C TYR A 34 1.56 -2.92 -45.59
N SER A 35 0.52 -3.33 -44.89
CA SER A 35 -0.85 -3.37 -45.40
C SER A 35 -1.74 -2.59 -44.46
N LEU A 36 -2.49 -1.63 -44.99
CA LEU A 36 -3.46 -0.83 -44.25
C LEU A 36 -4.88 -1.29 -44.55
N LYS A 37 -5.69 -1.45 -43.50
CA LYS A 37 -7.15 -1.58 -43.63
C LYS A 37 -7.85 -0.56 -42.73
N TRP A 38 -8.86 0.10 -43.30
CA TRP A 38 -9.66 1.11 -42.64
C TRP A 38 -11.03 0.54 -42.29
N PHE A 39 -11.49 0.79 -41.06
CA PHE A 39 -12.79 0.33 -40.57
C PHE A 39 -13.58 1.50 -39.96
N PRO A 40 -14.83 1.73 -40.40
CA PRO A 40 -15.68 2.77 -39.82
C PRO A 40 -16.19 2.34 -38.44
N THR A 41 -16.23 3.27 -37.48
CA THR A 41 -16.77 3.03 -36.13
C THR A 41 -17.73 4.13 -35.71
N ASN A 42 -18.62 3.80 -34.78
CA ASN A 42 -19.59 4.74 -34.20
C ASN A 42 -19.14 5.30 -32.82
N ILE A 43 -17.87 5.08 -32.45
CA ILE A 43 -17.33 5.50 -31.16
C ILE A 43 -16.93 6.97 -31.26
N SER A 44 -17.41 7.82 -30.33
CA SER A 44 -17.00 9.23 -30.27
C SER A 44 -15.49 9.34 -29.95
N TYR A 45 -14.82 10.35 -30.52
CA TYR A 45 -13.41 10.60 -30.26
C TYR A 45 -13.08 10.81 -28.78
N GLU A 46 -14.01 11.41 -28.02
CA GLU A 46 -13.87 11.60 -26.57
C GLU A 46 -13.83 10.27 -25.81
N GLN A 47 -14.55 9.26 -26.30
CA GLN A 47 -14.68 7.95 -25.66
C GLN A 47 -13.61 6.94 -26.12
N ARG A 48 -12.67 7.34 -26.98
CA ARG A 48 -11.65 6.43 -27.54
C ARG A 48 -10.81 5.72 -26.46
N PHE A 49 -10.57 6.38 -25.33
CA PHE A 49 -9.77 5.84 -24.23
C PHE A 49 -10.56 4.89 -23.32
N ASN A 50 -11.90 4.85 -23.42
CA ASN A 50 -12.72 4.01 -22.56
C ASN A 50 -12.40 2.52 -22.71
N VAL A 51 -11.98 2.08 -23.90
CA VAL A 51 -11.53 0.69 -24.16
C VAL A 51 -10.31 0.32 -23.32
N TYR A 52 -9.44 1.28 -23.00
CA TYR A 52 -8.24 1.07 -22.17
C TYR A 52 -8.50 1.33 -20.68
N LEU A 53 -9.58 2.05 -20.37
CA LEU A 53 -10.00 2.40 -19.01
C LEU A 53 -11.01 1.39 -18.44
N ASP A 54 -11.34 0.32 -19.15
CA ASP A 54 -12.26 -0.69 -18.66
C ASP A 54 -11.65 -1.40 -17.44
N ASN A 55 -12.05 -0.89 -16.27
CA ASN A 55 -11.55 -1.28 -14.97
C ASN A 55 -11.82 -2.75 -14.65
N TYR A 56 -12.77 -3.40 -15.34
CA TYR A 56 -13.17 -4.78 -15.07
C TYR A 56 -12.04 -5.80 -15.29
N PHE A 57 -11.11 -5.52 -16.21
CA PHE A 57 -9.97 -6.40 -16.51
C PHE A 57 -8.82 -6.27 -15.49
N PHE A 58 -8.62 -5.08 -14.92
CA PHE A 58 -7.51 -4.80 -14.00
C PHE A 58 -7.92 -4.82 -12.50
N GLU A 59 -9.12 -4.37 -12.14
CA GLU A 59 -9.55 -4.28 -10.73
C GLU A 59 -9.67 -5.66 -10.09
N ASN A 60 -10.33 -6.62 -10.74
CA ASN A 60 -10.66 -7.89 -10.11
C ASN A 60 -9.43 -8.77 -9.80
N LYS A 61 -8.43 -8.78 -10.69
CA LYS A 61 -7.23 -9.61 -10.48
C LYS A 61 -6.24 -8.97 -9.51
N ILE A 62 -6.10 -7.65 -9.53
CA ILE A 62 -5.12 -6.94 -8.69
C ILE A 62 -5.64 -6.79 -7.26
N HIS A 63 -6.93 -6.52 -7.07
CA HIS A 63 -7.49 -6.30 -5.74
C HIS A 63 -7.48 -7.56 -4.86
N TRP A 64 -7.94 -8.70 -5.40
CA TRP A 64 -7.96 -9.95 -4.64
C TRP A 64 -6.55 -10.47 -4.29
N PHE A 65 -5.55 -10.23 -5.15
CA PHE A 65 -4.15 -10.53 -4.86
C PHE A 65 -3.63 -9.71 -3.67
N SER A 66 -3.95 -8.41 -3.61
CA SER A 66 -3.59 -7.55 -2.47
C SER A 66 -4.26 -7.98 -1.17
N VAL A 67 -5.52 -8.44 -1.23
CA VAL A 67 -6.24 -8.94 -0.05
C VAL A 67 -5.55 -10.17 0.54
N ILE A 68 -5.22 -11.16 -0.30
CA ILE A 68 -4.49 -12.36 0.13
C ILE A 68 -3.13 -12.01 0.73
N ASN A 69 -2.39 -11.11 0.10
CA ASN A 69 -1.10 -10.65 0.59
C ASN A 69 -1.19 -10.06 2.01
N SER A 70 -2.22 -9.25 2.27
CA SER A 70 -2.45 -8.66 3.59
C SER A 70 -2.83 -9.72 4.65
N ILE A 71 -3.66 -10.70 4.29
CA ILE A 71 -4.03 -11.81 5.19
C ILE A 71 -2.81 -12.65 5.57
N MET A 72 -1.94 -12.98 4.61
CA MET A 72 -0.70 -13.71 4.88
C MET A 72 0.18 -12.98 5.88
N MET A 73 0.33 -11.65 5.73
CA MET A 73 1.11 -10.82 6.65
C MET A 73 0.54 -10.83 8.07
N VAL A 74 -0.79 -10.70 8.22
CA VAL A 74 -1.45 -10.71 9.54
C VAL A 74 -1.30 -12.06 10.23
N VAL A 75 -1.50 -13.17 9.51
CA VAL A 75 -1.33 -14.52 10.07
C VAL A 75 0.13 -14.75 10.48
N PHE A 76 1.08 -14.33 9.66
CA PHE A 76 2.51 -14.43 9.97
C PHE A 76 2.89 -13.64 11.23
N LEU A 77 2.49 -12.37 11.31
CA LEU A 77 2.77 -11.53 12.48
C LEU A 77 2.11 -12.08 13.75
N THR A 78 0.86 -12.51 13.67
CA THR A 78 0.14 -13.12 14.80
C THR A 78 0.82 -14.41 15.25
N GLY A 79 1.31 -15.23 14.31
CA GLY A 79 2.07 -16.44 14.60
C GLY A 79 3.38 -16.15 15.34
N LEU A 80 4.14 -15.14 14.89
CA LEU A 80 5.37 -14.71 15.58
C LEU A 80 5.08 -14.20 16.99
N VAL A 81 4.08 -13.33 17.14
CA VAL A 81 3.66 -12.82 18.46
C VAL A 81 3.21 -13.96 19.38
N SER A 82 2.41 -14.89 18.86
CA SER A 82 1.96 -16.08 19.61
C SER A 82 3.13 -16.97 20.02
N MET A 83 4.11 -17.20 19.15
CA MET A 83 5.32 -17.97 19.49
C MET A 83 6.14 -17.29 20.60
N ILE A 84 6.31 -15.97 20.54
CA ILE A 84 7.01 -15.22 21.60
C ILE A 84 6.23 -15.33 22.91
N LEU A 85 4.91 -15.13 22.88
CA LEU A 85 4.06 -15.23 24.06
C LEU A 85 4.07 -16.64 24.66
N MET A 86 3.98 -17.69 23.85
CA MET A 86 4.08 -19.08 24.33
C MET A 86 5.45 -19.35 24.95
N ARG A 87 6.52 -18.79 24.37
CA ARG A 87 7.87 -18.92 24.91
C ARG A 87 8.01 -18.23 26.26
N THR A 88 7.48 -17.01 26.41
CA THR A 88 7.49 -16.29 27.69
C THR A 88 6.62 -16.99 28.72
N LEU A 89 5.39 -17.39 28.36
CA LEU A 89 4.48 -18.09 29.28
C LEU A 89 5.06 -19.43 29.74
N ARG A 90 5.68 -20.22 28.86
CA ARG A 90 6.31 -21.49 29.25
C ARG A 90 7.48 -21.25 30.22
N ASN A 91 8.28 -20.22 29.96
CA ASN A 91 9.40 -19.86 30.81
C ASN A 91 8.92 -19.34 32.18
N ASP A 92 7.89 -18.49 32.18
CA ASP A 92 7.29 -17.94 33.39
C ASP A 92 6.62 -19.04 34.21
N TYR A 93 5.86 -19.94 33.59
CA TYR A 93 5.24 -21.09 34.28
C TYR A 93 6.30 -22.00 34.92
N ALA A 94 7.41 -22.27 34.21
CA ALA A 94 8.51 -23.05 34.76
C ALA A 94 9.22 -22.34 35.92
N LYS A 95 9.28 -21.00 35.89
CA LYS A 95 9.80 -20.19 36.99
C LYS A 95 8.87 -20.25 38.20
N TYR A 96 7.58 -19.96 38.04
CA TYR A 96 6.61 -20.00 39.14
C TYR A 96 6.46 -21.40 39.74
N ALA A 97 6.51 -22.47 38.93
CA ALA A 97 6.44 -23.84 39.45
C ALA A 97 7.64 -24.21 40.34
N ARG A 98 8.82 -23.62 40.09
CA ARG A 98 9.99 -23.75 40.98
C ARG A 98 9.88 -22.83 42.18
N GLU A 99 9.40 -21.60 41.95
CA GLU A 99 9.23 -20.61 43.00
C GLU A 99 8.27 -21.16 44.06
N ILE A 100 7.12 -21.75 43.71
CA ILE A 100 6.15 -22.39 44.64
C ILE A 100 6.79 -23.50 45.50
N ASP A 101 7.75 -24.26 44.96
CA ASP A 101 8.50 -25.29 45.71
C ASP A 101 9.49 -24.67 46.71
N ASP A 102 10.00 -23.47 46.40
CA ASP A 102 10.86 -22.64 47.27
C ASP A 102 10.06 -21.60 48.12
N MET A 103 8.76 -21.43 47.85
CA MET A 103 7.86 -20.35 48.33
C MET A 103 7.32 -20.57 49.73
N GLU A 104 7.74 -21.61 50.45
CA GLU A 104 7.48 -21.64 51.90
C GLU A 104 8.43 -20.69 52.65
N THR A 105 9.51 -20.21 52.00
CA THR A 105 10.56 -19.40 52.66
C THR A 105 10.78 -18.00 52.08
N LEU A 106 10.28 -17.69 50.87
CA LEU A 106 10.63 -16.46 50.11
C LEU A 106 9.49 -15.45 49.87
N GLU A 107 8.24 -15.75 50.26
CA GLU A 107 7.08 -14.86 50.00
C GLU A 107 7.21 -13.46 50.58
N ARG A 108 8.04 -13.29 51.62
CA ARG A 108 8.18 -12.01 52.33
C ARG A 108 9.11 -11.01 51.64
N ASP A 109 10.05 -11.46 50.80
CA ASP A 109 11.06 -10.58 50.19
C ASP A 109 10.72 -10.19 48.74
N VAL A 110 9.97 -11.01 47.99
CA VAL A 110 9.67 -10.79 46.56
C VAL A 110 8.60 -9.70 46.33
N ILE A 111 7.72 -9.46 47.30
CA ILE A 111 6.62 -8.48 47.17
C ILE A 111 7.15 -7.03 47.28
N GLU A 112 8.27 -6.80 47.98
CA GLU A 112 8.90 -5.47 48.11
C GLU A 112 9.70 -5.06 46.86
N GLU A 113 10.15 -6.00 46.01
CA GLU A 113 11.02 -5.73 44.85
C GLU A 113 10.32 -5.76 43.48
N SER A 114 8.99 -5.58 43.41
CA SER A 114 8.31 -5.47 42.11
C SER A 114 8.67 -4.13 41.42
N GLY A 115 9.84 -4.13 40.75
CA GLY A 115 10.57 -2.95 40.29
C GLY A 115 9.80 -2.01 39.35
N TRP A 116 8.70 -2.46 38.74
CA TRP A 116 7.81 -1.58 37.96
C TRP A 116 7.25 -0.42 38.80
N LYS A 117 7.06 -0.64 40.11
CA LYS A 117 6.55 0.37 41.05
C LYS A 117 7.60 1.44 41.36
N LEU A 118 8.88 1.07 41.37
CA LEU A 118 10.02 1.99 41.45
C LEU A 118 10.22 2.76 40.13
N VAL A 119 10.02 2.09 38.99
CA VAL A 119 10.13 2.68 37.65
C VAL A 119 9.02 3.70 37.36
N HIS A 120 7.83 3.55 37.95
CA HIS A 120 6.74 4.52 37.81
C HIS A 120 7.17 5.95 38.24
N GLY A 121 8.11 6.11 39.18
CA GLY A 121 8.66 7.41 39.55
C GLY A 121 9.74 7.94 38.59
N ASP A 122 10.46 7.05 37.91
CA ASP A 122 11.56 7.40 36.99
C ASP A 122 11.07 7.73 35.58
N VAL A 123 9.95 7.15 35.15
CA VAL A 123 9.33 7.41 33.84
C VAL A 123 8.89 8.87 33.67
N PHE A 124 8.58 9.58 34.76
CA PHE A 124 8.16 10.99 34.74
C PHE A 124 9.31 11.99 34.98
N ARG A 125 10.56 11.53 35.08
CA ARG A 125 11.68 12.46 35.19
C ARG A 125 11.83 13.26 33.89
N PRO A 126 11.85 14.60 33.95
CA PRO A 126 12.02 15.40 32.75
C PRO A 126 13.38 15.09 32.11
N PRO A 127 13.44 14.82 30.78
CA PRO A 127 14.71 14.61 30.09
C PRO A 127 15.58 15.87 30.14
N GLN A 128 16.90 15.70 30.10
CA GLN A 128 17.88 16.79 30.26
C GLN A 128 17.66 17.98 29.30
N ASN A 129 17.08 17.73 28.12
CA ASN A 129 16.85 18.75 27.08
C ASN A 129 15.36 18.88 26.69
N LEU A 130 14.51 19.28 27.64
CA LEU A 130 13.07 19.53 27.43
C LEU A 130 12.77 20.49 26.27
N ALA A 131 13.56 21.56 26.14
CA ALA A 131 13.31 22.59 25.13
C ALA A 131 13.49 22.08 23.70
N LEU A 132 14.53 21.28 23.45
CA LEU A 132 14.77 20.67 22.15
C LEU A 132 13.71 19.62 21.81
N LEU A 133 13.33 18.79 22.79
CA LEU A 133 12.29 17.79 22.60
C LEU A 133 10.93 18.43 22.30
N SER A 134 10.57 19.48 23.04
CA SER A 134 9.35 20.25 22.79
C SER A 134 9.37 20.95 21.43
N ALA A 135 10.50 21.52 21.03
CA ALA A 135 10.66 22.16 19.72
C ALA A 135 10.49 21.14 18.57
N VAL A 136 11.16 19.99 18.65
CA VAL A 136 11.07 18.93 17.63
C VAL A 136 9.66 18.35 17.54
N VAL A 137 9.02 18.06 18.68
CA VAL A 137 7.63 17.56 18.71
C VAL A 137 6.66 18.61 18.19
N GLY A 138 6.83 19.87 18.57
CA GLY A 138 6.00 20.99 18.10
C GLY A 138 6.12 21.20 16.59
N THR A 139 7.34 21.26 16.05
CA THR A 139 7.58 21.36 14.61
C THR A 139 7.06 20.13 13.85
N GLY A 140 7.24 18.92 14.42
CA GLY A 140 6.69 17.69 13.85
C GLY A 140 5.16 17.71 13.77
N ALA A 141 4.49 18.14 14.84
CA ALA A 141 3.04 18.29 14.87
C ALA A 141 2.55 19.32 13.85
N GLN A 142 3.21 20.48 13.75
CA GLN A 142 2.88 21.51 12.76
C GLN A 142 3.00 21.00 11.31
N LEU A 143 4.10 20.31 10.99
CA LEU A 143 4.30 19.69 9.68
C LEU A 143 3.25 18.62 9.40
N ALA A 144 2.93 17.77 10.38
CA ALA A 144 1.89 16.75 10.23
C ALA A 144 0.51 17.35 9.96
N THR A 145 0.13 18.41 10.68
CA THR A 145 -1.11 19.14 10.44
C THR A 145 -1.13 19.79 9.05
N LEU A 146 -0.02 20.39 8.61
CA LEU A 146 0.09 20.97 7.28
C LEU A 146 -0.08 19.92 6.18
N VAL A 147 0.61 18.78 6.29
CA VAL A 147 0.50 17.68 5.33
C VAL A 147 -0.93 17.16 5.27
N LEU A 148 -1.58 16.97 6.42
CA LEU A 148 -2.98 16.53 6.49
C LEU A 148 -3.91 17.53 5.79
N LEU A 149 -3.75 18.83 6.05
CA LEU A 149 -4.55 19.86 5.38
C LEU A 149 -4.35 19.86 3.88
N VAL A 150 -3.11 19.73 3.39
CA VAL A 150 -2.82 19.65 1.95
C VAL A 150 -3.51 18.44 1.32
N ILE A 151 -3.49 17.28 1.98
CA ILE A 151 -4.18 16.07 1.49
C ILE A 151 -5.69 16.29 1.43
N LEU A 152 -6.29 16.86 2.48
CA LEU A 152 -7.73 17.17 2.49
C LEU A 152 -8.08 18.17 1.38
N SER A 153 -7.33 19.25 1.23
CA SER A 153 -7.54 20.24 0.16
C SER A 153 -7.42 19.61 -1.23
N ALA A 154 -6.47 18.70 -1.44
CA ALA A 154 -6.35 17.96 -2.71
C ALA A 154 -7.56 17.04 -2.97
N TYR A 155 -8.06 16.37 -1.93
CA TYR A 155 -9.25 15.54 -2.02
C TYR A 155 -10.50 16.37 -2.34
N PHE A 156 -10.74 17.45 -1.58
CA PHE A 156 -11.86 18.37 -1.83
C PHE A 156 -11.74 19.06 -3.19
N GLY A 157 -10.53 19.42 -3.63
CA GLY A 157 -10.32 20.01 -4.96
C GLY A 157 -10.68 19.06 -6.10
N LYS A 158 -10.27 17.78 -5.99
CA LYS A 158 -10.70 16.73 -6.95
C LYS A 158 -12.21 16.54 -6.95
N MET A 159 -12.84 16.54 -5.77
CA MET A 159 -14.29 16.42 -5.64
C MET A 159 -14.99 17.63 -6.27
N TYR A 160 -14.57 18.86 -5.96
CA TYR A 160 -15.13 20.09 -6.50
C TYR A 160 -15.04 20.15 -8.02
N MET A 161 -13.87 19.85 -8.60
CA MET A 161 -13.71 19.76 -10.06
C MET A 161 -14.66 18.73 -10.68
N ARG A 162 -14.90 17.59 -10.01
CA ARG A 162 -15.83 16.55 -10.48
C ARG A 162 -17.29 17.00 -10.44
N TYR A 163 -17.71 17.72 -9.40
CA TYR A 163 -19.08 18.26 -9.33
C TYR A 163 -19.31 19.37 -10.36
N VAL A 164 -18.34 20.27 -10.54
CA VAL A 164 -18.44 21.35 -11.52
C VAL A 164 -18.39 20.81 -12.96
N GLY A 165 -17.51 19.85 -13.25
CA GLY A 165 -17.44 19.21 -14.58
C GLY A 165 -18.71 18.46 -14.98
N ASN A 166 -19.45 17.89 -14.02
CA ASN A 166 -20.74 17.24 -14.25
C ASN A 166 -21.92 18.22 -14.45
N LEU A 167 -21.74 19.52 -14.19
CA LEU A 167 -22.78 20.53 -14.38
C LEU A 167 -22.70 21.20 -15.78
N PHE A 168 -21.56 21.06 -16.46
CA PHE A 168 -21.30 21.63 -17.79
C PHE A 168 -21.39 20.61 -18.94
N TYR A 169 -21.86 19.39 -18.65
CA TYR A 169 -22.26 18.34 -19.60
C TYR A 169 -23.68 17.89 -19.24
#